data_AF-A0A223E6X8-F1
#
_entry.id   AF-A0A223E6X8-F1
#
_cell.length_a   1.000
_cell.length_b   1.000
_cell.length_c   1.000
_cell.angle_alpha   90.00
_cell.angle_beta   90.00
_cell.angle_gamma   90.00
#
_symmetry.space_group_name_H-M   'P 1'
#
loop_
_entity.id
_entity.type
_entity.pdbx_description
1 polymer ?
#
loop_
_entity_poly.entity_id
_entity_poly.type
_entity_poly.pdbx_seq_one_letter_code
_entity_poly.pdbx_strand_id
1 'polypeptide(L)'
;MFKPQISSLQECSYLVLKKTHVILGCEPTGHYWFNLAYYARAKEIPFVVVNPMYVKKAKELDDNSPAKTDTKDAYVIAQMIKDGRYAVPSLQEGVYAELREDLKIRDQLVQ
;
A
#
# COMPACT_ATOMS: atom_id res chain seq x y z
N MET A 1 21.06 -13.20 -18.27
CA MET A 1 20.54 -12.13 -17.39
C MET A 1 19.23 -12.64 -16.80
N PHE A 2 19.31 -13.31 -15.64
CA PHE A 2 18.17 -13.97 -15.01
C PHE A 2 17.28 -12.92 -14.34
N LYS A 3 16.04 -12.77 -14.80
CA LYS A 3 15.01 -12.07 -14.01
C LYS A 3 14.37 -13.12 -13.09
N PRO A 4 14.51 -13.01 -11.77
CA PRO A 4 13.85 -13.94 -10.88
C PRO A 4 12.34 -13.67 -10.89
N GLN A 5 11.57 -14.72 -11.10
CA GLN A 5 10.11 -14.69 -11.04
C GLN A 5 9.71 -14.87 -9.57
N ILE A 6 9.26 -13.79 -8.93
CA ILE A 6 8.91 -13.76 -7.51
C ILE A 6 7.61 -14.54 -7.33
N SER A 7 7.67 -15.66 -6.63
CA SER A 7 6.55 -16.60 -6.46
C SER A 7 5.86 -16.47 -5.09
N SER A 8 6.49 -15.80 -4.13
CA SER A 8 5.90 -15.54 -2.80
C SER A 8 6.52 -14.32 -2.08
N LEU A 9 5.76 -13.72 -1.15
CA LEU A 9 6.25 -12.63 -0.28
C LEU A 9 7.45 -13.06 0.59
N GLN A 10 7.64 -14.36 0.85
CA GLN A 10 8.79 -14.89 1.59
C GLN A 10 10.11 -14.76 0.80
N GLU A 11 10.07 -14.92 -0.53
CA GLU A 11 11.24 -14.73 -1.40
C GLU A 11 11.67 -13.27 -1.51
N CYS A 12 10.71 -12.33 -1.51
CA CYS A 12 11.00 -10.90 -1.39
C CYS A 12 11.78 -10.59 -0.10
N SER A 13 11.48 -11.30 0.99
CA SER A 13 12.21 -11.12 2.25
C SER A 13 13.67 -11.60 2.12
N TYR A 14 13.93 -12.75 1.50
CA TYR A 14 15.28 -13.33 1.50
C TYR A 14 16.32 -12.55 0.67
N LEU A 15 15.90 -11.86 -0.40
CA LEU A 15 16.82 -11.04 -1.23
C LEU A 15 17.03 -9.62 -0.69
N VAL A 16 16.17 -9.14 0.22
CA VAL A 16 16.18 -7.75 0.74
C VAL A 16 16.68 -7.66 2.20
N LEU A 17 16.66 -8.75 2.98
CA LEU A 17 16.87 -8.75 4.44
C LEU A 17 18.35 -8.72 4.90
N LYS A 18 19.09 -7.66 4.56
CA LYS A 18 20.11 -7.09 5.47
C LYS A 18 19.63 -5.77 6.10
N LYS A 19 18.33 -5.51 6.08
CA LYS A 19 17.71 -4.29 6.57
C LYS A 19 16.97 -4.60 7.86
N THR A 20 17.31 -3.89 8.94
CA THR A 20 16.71 -4.07 10.27
C THR A 20 15.34 -3.39 10.41
N HIS A 21 15.03 -2.45 9.51
CA HIS A 21 13.80 -1.67 9.53
C HIS A 21 13.20 -1.64 8.13
N VAL A 22 11.94 -2.07 8.02
CA VAL A 22 11.18 -2.13 6.76
C VAL A 22 9.86 -1.40 6.97
N ILE A 23 9.49 -0.56 5.99
CA ILE A 23 8.20 0.12 5.94
C ILE A 23 7.51 -0.35 4.67
N LEU A 24 6.26 -0.77 4.79
CA LEU A 24 5.39 -1.08 3.66
C LEU A 24 4.57 0.15 3.33
N GLY A 25 4.44 0.48 2.05
CA GLY A 25 3.48 1.50 1.68
C GLY A 25 2.92 1.36 0.29
N CYS A 26 1.74 1.95 0.11
CA CYS A 26 0.99 1.87 -1.13
C CYS A 26 0.23 3.16 -1.42
N GLU A 27 -0.15 3.33 -2.68
CA GLU A 27 -1.21 4.25 -3.08
C GLU A 27 -2.57 3.56 -2.83
N PRO A 28 -3.48 4.13 -2.02
CA PRO A 28 -4.77 3.53 -1.73
C PRO A 28 -5.71 3.69 -2.93
N THR A 29 -5.68 2.70 -3.81
CA THR A 29 -6.60 2.59 -4.95
C THR A 29 -7.56 1.43 -4.71
N GLY A 30 -8.82 1.74 -4.41
CA GLY A 30 -9.83 0.74 -4.06
C GLY A 30 -9.64 0.15 -2.66
N HIS A 31 -10.06 -1.09 -2.45
CA HIS A 31 -10.12 -1.73 -1.13
C HIS A 31 -9.03 -2.81 -0.91
N TYR A 32 -8.30 -3.22 -1.95
CA TYR A 32 -7.34 -4.33 -1.84
C TYR A 32 -6.20 -4.10 -0.85
N TRP A 33 -5.84 -2.84 -0.59
CA TRP A 33 -4.79 -2.49 0.35
C TRP A 33 -5.15 -2.75 1.83
N PHE A 34 -6.45 -2.86 2.17
CA PHE A 34 -6.87 -3.11 3.56
C PHE A 34 -6.34 -4.46 4.06
N ASN A 35 -6.47 -5.52 3.26
CA ASN A 35 -6.00 -6.86 3.65
C ASN A 35 -4.49 -6.87 3.91
N LEU A 36 -3.72 -6.17 3.07
CA LEU A 36 -2.28 -6.04 3.25
C LEU A 36 -1.93 -5.20 4.49
N ALA A 37 -2.69 -4.13 4.75
CA ALA A 37 -2.50 -3.28 5.92
C ALA A 37 -2.79 -4.04 7.24
N TYR A 38 -3.86 -4.83 7.30
CA TYR A 38 -4.15 -5.70 8.45
C TYR A 38 -3.07 -6.78 8.64
N TYR A 39 -2.60 -7.40 7.56
CA TYR A 39 -1.50 -8.37 7.63
C TYR A 39 -0.21 -7.73 8.15
N ALA A 40 0.16 -6.56 7.63
CA ALA A 40 1.34 -5.82 8.05
C ALA A 40 1.26 -5.44 9.54
N ARG A 41 0.09 -4.96 9.99
CA ARG A 41 -0.18 -4.62 11.39
C ARG A 41 -0.05 -5.84 12.31
N ALA A 42 -0.59 -7.00 11.91
CA ALA A 42 -0.48 -8.25 12.67
C ALA A 42 0.97 -8.77 12.77
N LYS A 43 1.86 -8.33 11.87
CA LYS A 43 3.30 -8.63 11.86
C LYS A 43 4.15 -7.50 12.44
N GLU A 44 3.52 -6.46 13.00
CA GLU A 44 4.18 -5.26 13.54
C GLU A 44 5.07 -4.53 12.51
N ILE A 45 4.73 -4.64 11.23
CA ILE A 45 5.40 -3.95 10.15
C ILE A 45 4.68 -2.62 9.90
N PRO A 46 5.37 -1.46 9.98
CA PRO A 46 4.79 -0.16 9.68
C PRO A 46 4.18 -0.14 8.28
N PHE A 47 2.89 0.19 8.20
CA PHE A 47 2.17 0.32 6.94
C PHE A 47 1.74 1.77 6.73
N VAL A 48 2.05 2.32 5.57
CA VAL A 48 1.79 3.73 5.23
C VAL A 48 1.09 3.87 3.90
N VAL A 49 0.29 4.93 3.75
CA VAL A 49 -0.41 5.24 2.51
C VAL A 49 0.05 6.57 1.95
N VAL A 50 0.20 6.64 0.64
CA VAL A 50 0.56 7.87 -0.08
C VAL A 50 -0.66 8.40 -0.81
N ASN A 51 -0.89 9.71 -0.78
CA ASN A 51 -2.04 10.31 -1.45
C ASN A 51 -1.94 10.15 -2.99
N PRO A 52 -2.94 9.55 -3.66
CA PRO A 52 -2.99 9.39 -5.12
C PRO A 52 -2.77 10.68 -5.91
N MET A 53 -3.29 11.81 -5.39
CA MET A 53 -3.13 13.12 -6.05
C MET A 53 -1.67 13.55 -6.13
N TYR A 54 -0.88 13.21 -5.12
CA TYR A 54 0.54 13.56 -5.09
C TYR A 54 1.37 12.60 -5.93
N VAL A 55 1.00 11.32 -5.97
CA VAL A 55 1.61 10.34 -6.88
C VAL A 55 1.42 10.77 -8.33
N LYS A 56 0.21 11.20 -8.71
CA LYS A 56 -0.07 11.71 -10.05
C LYS A 56 0.78 12.93 -10.41
N LYS A 57 0.87 13.92 -9.51
CA LYS A 57 1.72 15.11 -9.72
C LYS A 57 3.21 14.76 -9.83
N ALA A 58 3.70 13.82 -9.04
CA ALA A 58 5.09 13.37 -9.12
C ALA A 58 5.37 12.68 -10.46
N LYS A 59 4.44 11.83 -10.94
CA LYS A 59 4.54 11.21 -12.27
C LYS A 59 4.58 12.24 -13.40
N GLU A 60 3.77 13.29 -13.32
CA GLU A 60 3.77 14.37 -14.32
C GLU A 60 5.09 15.15 -14.39
N LEU A 61 5.83 15.23 -13.28
CA LEU A 61 7.13 15.93 -13.21
C LEU A 61 8.31 15.04 -13.61
N ASP A 62 8.28 13.77 -13.22
CA ASP A 62 9.42 12.85 -13.37
C ASP A 62 9.32 11.96 -14.63
N ASP A 63 8.12 11.69 -15.17
CA ASP A 63 7.93 10.76 -16.28
C ASP A 63 7.83 11.47 -17.63
N ASN A 64 8.97 11.67 -18.28
CA ASN A 64 9.05 12.15 -19.67
C ASN A 64 8.75 11.04 -20.72
N SER A 65 8.25 9.88 -20.29
CA SER A 65 8.05 8.70 -21.13
C SER A 65 6.61 8.19 -21.02
N PRO A 66 5.89 7.95 -22.14
CA PRO A 66 4.50 7.48 -22.13
C PRO A 66 4.32 6.03 -21.67
N ALA A 67 5.40 5.34 -21.26
CA ALA A 67 5.34 3.93 -20.87
C ALA A 67 4.91 3.77 -19.41
N LYS A 68 3.65 3.40 -19.21
CA LYS A 68 3.10 2.97 -17.92
C LYS A 68 3.74 1.64 -17.53
N THR A 69 4.57 1.66 -16.49
CA THR A 69 5.21 0.45 -15.95
C THR A 69 5.08 0.45 -14.44
N ASP A 70 4.60 -0.66 -13.86
CA ASP A 70 4.34 -0.76 -12.41
C ASP A 70 5.62 -0.53 -11.58
N THR A 71 6.79 -0.80 -12.15
CA THR A 71 8.09 -0.54 -11.52
C THR A 71 8.35 0.95 -11.29
N LYS A 72 7.98 1.82 -12.24
CA LYS A 72 8.12 3.27 -12.07
C LYS A 72 7.16 3.78 -11.00
N ASP A 73 5.93 3.27 -11.01
CA ASP A 73 4.91 3.63 -10.02
C ASP A 73 5.37 3.27 -8.59
N ALA A 74 5.91 2.07 -8.41
CA ALA A 74 6.50 1.64 -7.14
C ALA A 74 7.69 2.51 -6.72
N TYR A 75 8.54 2.94 -7.68
CA TYR A 75 9.66 3.83 -7.40
C TYR A 75 9.21 5.21 -6.92
N VAL A 76 8.24 5.82 -7.58
CA VAL A 76 7.67 7.13 -7.19
C VAL A 76 7.07 7.05 -5.78
N ILE A 77 6.29 6.00 -5.51
CA ILE A 77 5.71 5.77 -4.17
C ILE A 77 6.81 5.60 -3.12
N ALA A 78 7.84 4.80 -3.40
CA ALA A 78 8.96 4.60 -2.49
C ALA A 78 9.72 5.91 -2.20
N GLN A 79 9.93 6.74 -3.22
CA GLN A 79 10.57 8.04 -3.08
C GLN A 79 9.75 8.97 -2.18
N MET A 80 8.43 9.01 -2.36
CA MET A 80 7.54 9.80 -1.50
C MET A 80 7.53 9.32 -0.04
N ILE A 81 7.58 8.01 0.17
CA ILE A 81 7.67 7.43 1.53
C ILE A 81 9.00 7.82 2.18
N LYS A 82 10.11 7.73 1.44
CA LYS A 82 11.44 8.15 1.90
C LYS A 82 11.46 9.63 2.28
N ASP A 83 10.75 10.47 1.54
CA ASP A 83 10.63 11.91 1.80
C ASP A 83 9.65 12.23 2.95
N GLY A 84 9.07 11.23 3.61
CA GLY A 84 8.12 11.40 4.72
C GLY A 84 6.72 11.86 4.29
N ARG A 85 6.43 11.85 2.98
CA ARG A 85 5.14 12.31 2.42
C ARG A 85 4.13 11.18 2.38
N TYR A 86 3.84 10.61 3.54
CA TYR A 86 2.88 9.52 3.72
C TYR A 86 1.99 9.78 4.93
N ALA A 87 0.86 9.06 4.99
CA ALA A 87 -0.01 9.02 6.15
C ALA A 87 -0.10 7.59 6.70
N VAL A 88 -0.26 7.45 8.01
CA VAL A 88 -0.60 6.15 8.62
C VAL A 88 -2.11 5.97 8.52
N PRO A 89 -2.61 4.91 7.85
CA PRO A 89 -4.04 4.71 7.72
C PRO A 89 -4.65 4.35 9.08
N SER A 90 -5.81 4.94 9.38
CA SER A 90 -6.62 4.52 10.52
C SER A 90 -7.40 3.25 10.15
N LEU A 91 -6.91 2.11 10.62
CA LEU A 91 -7.61 0.83 10.49
C LEU A 91 -8.62 0.71 11.62
N GLN A 92 -9.90 0.61 11.27
CA GLN A 92 -11.00 0.51 12.22
C GLN A 92 -11.00 -0.89 12.84
N GLU A 93 -11.05 -0.97 14.17
CA GLU A 93 -11.07 -2.22 14.92
C GLU A 93 -12.18 -2.16 15.99
N GLY A 94 -12.60 -3.33 16.47
CA GLY A 94 -13.63 -3.48 17.49
C GLY A 94 -14.96 -2.84 17.10
N VAL A 95 -15.55 -2.08 18.02
CA VAL A 95 -16.87 -1.46 17.87
C VAL A 95 -17.02 -0.66 16.57
N TYR A 96 -15.98 0.06 16.12
CA TYR A 96 -16.05 0.83 14.88
C TYR A 96 -16.09 -0.05 13.62
N ALA A 97 -15.42 -1.21 13.65
CA ALA A 97 -15.47 -2.17 12.55
C ALA A 97 -16.86 -2.85 12.49
N GLU A 98 -17.41 -3.20 13.65
CA GLU A 98 -18.76 -3.78 13.78
C GLU A 98 -19.83 -2.81 13.24
N LEU A 99 -19.80 -1.54 13.67
CA LEU A 99 -20.69 -0.50 13.15
C LEU A 99 -20.62 -0.33 11.63
N ARG A 100 -19.43 -0.47 11.04
CA ARG A 100 -19.26 -0.41 9.57
C ARG A 100 -19.95 -1.60 8.89
N GLU A 101 -19.83 -2.80 9.44
CA GLU A 101 -20.48 -3.98 8.88
C GLU A 101 -22.00 -3.93 9.07
N ASP A 102 -22.49 -3.48 10.22
CA ASP A 102 -23.92 -3.31 10.49
C ASP A 102 -24.57 -2.33 9.50
N LEU A 103 -23.91 -1.20 9.22
CA LEU A 103 -24.38 -0.23 8.22
C LEU A 103 -24.47 -0.86 6.82
N LYS A 104 -23.50 -1.71 6.46
CA LYS A 104 -23.47 -2.41 5.18
C LYS A 104 -24.59 -3.46 5.09
N ILE A 105 -24.84 -4.21 6.16
CA ILE A 105 -25.96 -5.17 6.24
C ILE A 105 -27.30 -4.42 6.12
N ARG A 106 -27.47 -3.31 6.84
CA ARG A 106 -28.66 -2.46 6.74
C ARG A 106 -28.90 -2.01 5.30
N ASP A 107 -27.87 -1.52 4.62
CA ASP A 107 -27.98 -1.04 3.23
C ASP A 107 -28.45 -2.16 2.28
N GLN A 108 -27.97 -3.39 2.48
CA GLN A 108 -28.40 -4.56 1.72
C GLN A 108 -29.85 -4.98 1.98
N LEU A 109 -30.34 -4.79 3.21
CA LEU A 109 -31.72 -5.16 3.59
C LEU A 109 -32.77 -4.12 3.18
N VAL A 110 -32.35 -2.87 2.96
CA VAL A 110 -33.25 -1.75 2.60
C VAL A 110 -33.37 -1.57 1.09
N GLN A 111 -32.47 -2.18 0.29
CA GLN A 111 -32.57 -2.28 -1.17
C GLN A 111 -33.52 -3.40 -1.61
#